data_AF-A0A4R8Z5I7-F1
#
_entry.id   AF-A0A4R8Z5I7-F1
#
_cell.length_a   1.000
_cell.length_b   1.000
_cell.length_c   1.000
_cell.angle_alpha   90.00
_cell.angle_beta   90.00
_cell.angle_gamma   90.00
#
_symmetry.space_group_name_H-M   'P 1'
#
loop_
_entity.id
_entity.type
_entity.pdbx_description
1 polymer ?
#
loop_
_entity_poly.entity_id
_entity_poly.type
_entity_poly.pdbx_seq_one_letter_code
_entity_poly.pdbx_strand_id
1 'polypeptide(L)'
;MSSFIPYAGRPDDDRRRTDTEFRKTNLSMHFAADYPAGQQSWFEWGAIAREAGLSRVLVTDWASAVTDSLPQLITAAASSLPSHLQTDIVARFVERTSIRAGHVVAAIAH
;
A
#
# COMPACT_ATOMS: atom_id res chain seq x y z
N MET A 1 -11.16 2.88 -15.76
CA MET A 1 -11.82 3.72 -14.75
C MET A 1 -11.85 2.93 -13.44
N SER A 2 -10.96 3.23 -12.50
CA SER A 2 -10.96 2.57 -11.19
C SER A 2 -11.86 3.37 -10.26
N SER A 3 -13.04 2.82 -9.99
CA SER A 3 -13.97 3.36 -9.01
C SER A 3 -13.60 2.79 -7.64
N PHE A 4 -13.54 3.62 -6.60
CA PHE A 4 -13.36 3.19 -5.20
C PHE A 4 -14.59 2.46 -4.62
N ILE A 5 -15.71 2.44 -5.37
CA ILE A 5 -17.00 1.86 -4.97
C ILE A 5 -16.94 0.36 -4.60
N PRO A 6 -16.08 -0.51 -5.19
CA PRO A 6 -16.00 -1.93 -4.79
C PRO A 6 -15.44 -2.16 -3.38
N TYR A 7 -14.81 -1.15 -2.77
CA TYR A 7 -14.20 -1.24 -1.43
C TYR A 7 -14.92 -0.40 -0.38
N ALA A 8 -15.91 0.39 -0.79
CA ALA A 8 -16.85 1.03 0.13
C ALA A 8 -17.79 -0.07 0.65
N GLY A 9 -17.30 -0.81 1.64
CA GLY A 9 -17.92 -2.04 2.13
C GLY A 9 -19.40 -1.86 2.43
N ARG A 10 -20.23 -2.74 1.86
CA ARG A 10 -21.59 -2.95 2.36
C ARG A 10 -21.51 -3.64 3.73
N PRO A 11 -22.50 -3.48 4.61
CA PRO A 11 -22.51 -4.12 5.92
C PRO A 11 -22.32 -5.64 5.90
N ASP A 12 -22.65 -6.28 4.76
CA ASP A 12 -22.57 -7.73 4.55
C ASP A 12 -21.28 -8.19 3.82
N ASP A 13 -20.32 -7.30 3.53
CA ASP A 13 -19.11 -7.68 2.82
C ASP A 13 -18.16 -8.50 3.71
N ASP A 14 -17.93 -9.76 3.30
CA ASP A 14 -16.91 -10.62 3.89
C ASP A 14 -15.53 -9.98 3.70
N ARG A 15 -14.88 -9.64 4.81
CA ARG A 15 -13.53 -9.07 4.84
C ARG A 15 -12.51 -9.86 4.01
N ARG A 16 -12.66 -11.19 3.92
CA ARG A 16 -11.81 -12.05 3.07
C ARG A 16 -12.07 -11.84 1.58
N ARG A 17 -13.31 -11.61 1.20
CA ARG A 17 -13.71 -11.33 -0.19
C ARG A 17 -13.17 -9.98 -0.63
N THR A 18 -13.31 -8.93 0.17
CA THR A 18 -12.78 -7.59 -0.15
C THR A 18 -11.25 -7.61 -0.32
N ASP A 19 -10.52 -8.30 0.57
CA ASP A 19 -9.06 -8.47 0.45
C ASP A 19 -8.70 -9.25 -0.83
N THR A 20 -9.44 -10.30 -1.16
CA THR A 20 -9.23 -11.09 -2.38
C THR A 20 -9.43 -10.25 -3.64
N GLU A 21 -10.49 -9.44 -3.71
CA GLU A 21 -10.77 -8.60 -4.88
C GLU A 21 -9.78 -7.43 -5.01
N PHE A 22 -9.35 -6.83 -3.88
CA PHE A 22 -8.29 -5.83 -3.89
C PHE A 22 -6.98 -6.39 -4.47
N ARG A 23 -6.56 -7.58 -4.02
CA ARG A 23 -5.32 -8.21 -4.50
C ARG A 23 -5.33 -8.53 -6.00
N LYS A 24 -6.52 -8.77 -6.59
CA LYS A 24 -6.70 -9.03 -8.03
C LYS A 24 -6.73 -7.75 -8.87
N THR A 25 -6.72 -6.58 -8.26
CA THR A 25 -6.87 -5.32 -8.99
C THR A 25 -5.56 -4.94 -9.65
N ASN A 26 -5.61 -4.72 -10.96
CA ASN A 26 -4.46 -4.21 -11.72
C ASN A 26 -4.34 -2.70 -11.50
N LEU A 27 -3.11 -2.19 -11.49
CA LEU A 27 -2.88 -0.75 -11.54
C LEU A 27 -3.49 -0.17 -12.81
N SER A 28 -4.02 1.06 -12.73
CA SER A 28 -4.64 1.73 -13.88
C SER A 28 -3.64 2.13 -14.96
N MET A 29 -2.34 2.16 -14.62
CA MET A 29 -1.26 2.40 -15.56
C MET A 29 -0.40 1.15 -15.64
N HIS A 30 -0.18 0.68 -16.86
CA HIS A 30 0.68 -0.45 -17.15
C HIS A 30 2.13 -0.01 -16.97
N PHE A 31 2.84 -0.61 -16.01
CA PHE A 31 4.26 -0.40 -15.78
C PHE A 31 4.96 -1.76 -15.92
N ALA A 32 5.66 -1.98 -17.03
CA ALA A 32 6.35 -3.22 -17.40
C ALA A 32 5.45 -4.46 -17.62
N ALA A 33 4.48 -4.73 -16.74
CA ALA A 33 3.48 -5.78 -16.92
C ALA A 33 2.18 -5.47 -16.15
N ASP A 34 1.12 -6.22 -16.49
CA ASP A 34 -0.13 -6.25 -15.73
C ASP A 34 0.02 -7.07 -14.45
N TYR A 35 0.70 -6.50 -13.44
CA TYR A 35 0.77 -7.11 -12.12
C TYR A 35 -0.47 -6.77 -11.29
N PRO A 36 -1.23 -7.76 -10.80
CA PRO A 36 -2.21 -7.53 -9.76
C PRO A 36 -1.52 -6.90 -8.54
N ALA A 37 -2.17 -5.94 -7.88
CA ALA A 37 -1.60 -5.22 -6.74
C ALA A 37 -1.11 -6.15 -5.62
N GLY A 38 -1.73 -7.32 -5.45
CA GLY A 38 -1.32 -8.32 -4.47
C GLY A 38 -0.10 -9.17 -4.85
N GLN A 39 0.41 -9.06 -6.09
CA GLN A 39 1.55 -9.83 -6.61
C GLN A 39 2.79 -8.98 -6.85
N GLN A 40 2.74 -7.68 -6.58
CA GLN A 40 3.89 -6.80 -6.73
C GLN A 40 4.86 -7.00 -5.58
N SER A 41 6.07 -7.44 -5.90
CA SER A 41 7.21 -7.46 -5.00
C SER A 41 8.22 -6.39 -5.40
N TRP A 42 9.29 -6.27 -4.63
CA TRP A 42 10.38 -5.35 -4.96
C TRP A 42 11.08 -5.68 -6.28
N PHE A 43 11.04 -6.95 -6.70
CA PHE A 43 11.61 -7.39 -7.97
C PHE A 43 10.94 -6.69 -9.16
N GLU A 44 9.61 -6.62 -9.20
CA GLU A 44 8.85 -5.96 -10.25
C GLU A 44 9.13 -4.44 -10.27
N TRP A 45 9.23 -3.81 -9.10
CA TRP A 45 9.58 -2.39 -8.99
C TRP A 45 10.99 -2.08 -9.49
N GLY A 46 11.94 -3.01 -9.30
CA GLY A 46 13.27 -2.92 -9.90
C GLY A 46 13.24 -2.99 -11.43
N ALA A 47 12.38 -3.83 -12.02
CA ALA A 47 12.19 -3.90 -13.46
C ALA A 47 11.56 -2.61 -14.01
N ILE A 48 10.55 -2.07 -13.32
CA ILE A 48 9.90 -0.79 -13.66
C ILE A 48 10.92 0.37 -13.67
N ALA A 49 11.77 0.45 -12.63
CA ALA A 49 12.81 1.47 -12.56
C ALA A 49 13.75 1.41 -13.77
N ARG A 50 14.18 0.21 -14.15
CA ARG A 50 15.05 -0.01 -15.31
C ARG A 50 14.38 0.41 -16.62
N GLU A 51 13.13 0.02 -16.84
CA GLU A 51 12.38 0.37 -18.06
C GLU A 51 12.11 1.87 -18.19
N ALA A 52 11.87 2.54 -17.06
CA ALA A 52 11.70 3.99 -17.00
C ALA A 52 13.03 4.76 -17.11
N GLY A 53 14.18 4.08 -17.24
CA GLY A 53 15.50 4.72 -17.27
C GLY A 53 15.91 5.35 -15.93
N LEU A 54 15.29 4.93 -14.83
CA LEU A 54 15.56 5.44 -13.48
C LEU A 54 16.69 4.66 -12.81
N SER A 55 17.46 5.37 -11.99
CA SER A 55 18.47 4.72 -11.14
C SER A 55 17.80 3.83 -10.11
N ARG A 56 18.16 2.55 -10.09
CA ARG A 56 17.69 1.59 -9.08
C ARG A 56 17.96 2.09 -7.66
N VAL A 57 19.14 2.65 -7.42
CA VAL A 57 19.52 3.19 -6.10
C VAL A 57 18.58 4.32 -5.69
N LEU A 58 18.31 5.27 -6.58
CA LEU A 58 17.40 6.39 -6.27
C LEU A 58 15.97 5.93 -6.01
N VAL A 59 15.50 4.91 -6.72
CA VAL A 59 14.16 4.33 -6.49
C VAL A 59 14.11 3.57 -5.15
N THR A 60 15.17 2.83 -4.80
CA THR A 60 15.33 2.19 -3.48
C THR A 60 15.31 3.23 -2.35
N ASP A 61 16.09 4.30 -2.47
CA ASP A 61 16.20 5.34 -1.46
C ASP A 61 14.87 6.08 -1.29
N TRP A 62 14.21 6.41 -2.40
CA TRP A 62 12.89 7.00 -2.40
C TRP A 62 11.84 6.09 -1.73
N ALA A 63 11.80 4.80 -2.10
CA ALA A 63 10.86 3.85 -1.54
C ALA A 63 11.08 3.65 -0.03
N SER A 64 12.33 3.62 0.41
CA SER A 64 12.70 3.54 1.83
C SER A 64 12.22 4.78 2.58
N ALA A 65 12.51 5.99 2.05
CA ALA A 65 12.10 7.25 2.66
C ALA A 65 10.58 7.40 2.77
N VAL A 66 9.84 6.97 1.74
CA VAL A 66 8.37 6.93 1.78
C VAL A 66 7.91 5.95 2.86
N THR A 67 8.49 4.76 2.91
CA THR A 67 8.10 3.71 3.86
C THR A 67 8.36 4.12 5.31
N ASP A 68 9.49 4.77 5.58
CA ASP A 68 9.84 5.29 6.91
C ASP A 68 8.87 6.40 7.38
N SER A 69 8.33 7.17 6.43
CA SER A 69 7.41 8.27 6.71
C SER A 69 5.95 7.82 6.89
N LEU A 70 5.59 6.63 6.38
CA LEU A 70 4.21 6.12 6.37
C LEU A 70 3.57 6.04 7.77
N PRO A 71 4.22 5.51 8.82
CA PRO A 71 3.60 5.41 10.14
C PRO A 71 3.18 6.77 10.72
N GLN A 72 4.02 7.79 10.54
CA GLN A 72 3.74 9.14 11.02
C GLN A 72 2.59 9.77 10.22
N LEU A 73 2.59 9.62 8.90
CA LEU A 73 1.52 10.11 8.04
C LEU A 73 0.17 9.48 8.38
N ILE A 74 0.14 8.15 8.57
CA ILE A 74 -1.09 7.42 8.92
C ILE A 74 -1.59 7.82 10.31
N THR A 75 -0.68 8.03 11.28
CA THR A 75 -1.04 8.53 12.61
C THR A 75 -1.67 9.92 12.54
N ALA A 76 -1.08 10.83 11.77
CA ALA A 76 -1.60 12.18 11.57
C ALA A 76 -2.99 12.16 10.88
N ALA A 77 -3.13 11.34 9.83
CA ALA A 77 -4.41 11.17 9.14
C ALA A 77 -5.50 10.60 10.07
N ALA A 78 -5.18 9.57 10.84
CA ALA A 78 -6.10 8.98 11.81
C ALA A 78 -6.54 9.99 12.89
N SER A 79 -5.60 10.83 13.36
CA SER A 79 -5.87 11.88 14.35
C SER A 79 -6.78 12.99 13.82
N SER A 80 -6.81 13.19 12.50
CA SER A 80 -7.67 14.18 11.84
C SER A 80 -9.11 13.68 11.59
N LEU A 81 -9.38 12.39 11.85
CA LEU A 81 -10.72 11.84 11.63
C LEU A 81 -11.74 12.41 12.63
N PRO A 82 -12.98 12.64 12.20
CA PRO A 82 -14.11 12.90 13.09
C PRO A 82 -14.24 11.84 14.18
N SER A 83 -14.71 12.22 15.38
CA SER A 83 -14.77 11.33 16.55
C SER A 83 -15.54 10.02 16.31
N HIS A 84 -16.61 10.05 15.51
CA HIS A 84 -17.39 8.85 15.18
C HIS A 84 -16.64 7.84 14.27
N LEU A 85 -15.51 8.24 13.67
CA LEU A 85 -14.62 7.38 12.88
C LEU A 85 -13.37 6.94 13.66
N GLN A 86 -13.11 7.52 14.84
CA GLN A 86 -12.01 7.13 15.73
C GLN A 86 -12.35 5.84 16.49
N THR A 87 -12.40 4.74 15.75
CA THR A 87 -12.79 3.42 16.28
C THR A 87 -11.57 2.58 16.67
N ASP A 88 -11.79 1.52 17.44
CA ASP A 88 -10.74 0.51 17.74
C ASP A 88 -10.12 -0.10 16.48
N ILE A 89 -10.87 -0.14 15.36
CA ILE A 89 -10.38 -0.62 14.08
C ILE A 89 -9.30 0.32 13.54
N VAL A 90 -9.53 1.63 13.62
CA VAL A 90 -8.57 2.65 13.21
C VAL A 90 -7.35 2.62 14.13
N ALA A 91 -7.54 2.51 15.44
CA ALA A 91 -6.43 2.41 16.39
C ALA A 91 -5.51 1.21 16.09
N ARG A 92 -6.09 0.02 15.85
CA ARG A 92 -5.32 -1.18 15.45
C ARG A 92 -4.66 -1.04 14.09
N PHE A 93 -5.27 -0.31 13.15
CA PHE A 93 -4.67 -0.06 11.85
C PHE A 93 -3.42 0.82 11.97
N VAL A 94 -3.48 1.89 12.76
CA VAL A 94 -2.33 2.75 13.06
C VAL A 94 -1.20 1.94 13.69
N GLU A 95 -1.50 1.14 14.72
CA GLU A 95 -0.50 0.27 15.38
C GLU A 95 0.20 -0.69 14.40
N ARG A 96 -0.58 -1.36 13.53
CA ARG A 96 -0.06 -2.31 12.55
C ARG A 96 0.74 -1.67 11.44
N THR A 97 0.53 -0.38 11.16
CA THR A 97 1.23 0.33 10.08
C THR A 97 2.73 0.36 10.33
N SER A 98 3.17 0.62 11.57
CA SER A 98 4.59 0.61 11.94
C SER A 98 5.26 -0.74 11.70
N ILE A 99 4.57 -1.83 12.09
CA ILE A 99 5.06 -3.20 11.88
C ILE A 99 5.18 -3.49 10.38
N ARG A 100 4.15 -3.13 9.60
CA ARG A 100 4.13 -3.39 8.16
C ARG A 100 5.17 -2.57 7.41
N ALA A 101 5.38 -1.31 7.81
CA ALA A 101 6.44 -0.47 7.25
C ALA A 101 7.82 -1.10 7.47
N GLY A 102 8.11 -1.60 8.67
CA GLY A 102 9.37 -2.31 8.94
C GLY A 102 9.58 -3.54 8.05
N HIS A 103 8.52 -4.32 7.79
CA HIS A 103 8.60 -5.45 6.86
C HIS A 103 8.90 -5.02 5.41
N VAL A 104 8.37 -3.87 4.98
CA VAL A 104 8.61 -3.33 3.64
C VAL A 104 10.04 -2.82 3.49
N VAL A 105 10.56 -2.08 4.48
CA VAL A 105 11.98 -1.63 4.48
C VAL A 105 12.92 -2.83 4.40
N ALA A 106 12.67 -3.87 5.19
CA ALA A 106 13.46 -5.10 5.12
C ALA A 106 13.40 -5.75 3.73
N ALA A 107 12.22 -5.79 3.10
CA ALA A 107 12.06 -6.36 1.76
C ALA A 107 12.73 -5.53 0.64
N ILE A 108 12.91 -4.22 0.84
CA ILE A 108 13.57 -3.31 -0.12
C ILE A 108 15.10 -3.45 -0.03
N ALA A 109 15.64 -3.73 1.17
CA ALA A 109 17.08 -3.83 1.42
C ALA A 109 17.72 -5.15 0.95
N HIS A 110 16.90 -6.16 0.61
CA HIS A 110 17.32 -7.47 0.11
C HIS A 110 17.12 -7.61 -1.40
#